data_AF-A0A8H7DCG7-F1
#
_entry.id   AF-A0A8H7DCG7-F1
#
_cell.length_a   1.000
_cell.length_b   1.000
_cell.length_c   1.000
_cell.angle_alpha   90.00
_cell.angle_beta   90.00
_cell.angle_gamma   90.00
#
_symmetry.space_group_name_H-M   'P 1'
#
loop_
_entity.id
_entity.type
_entity.pdbx_description
1 polymer ?
#
loop_
_entity_poly.entity_id
_entity_poly.type
_entity_poly.pdbx_seq_one_letter_code
_entity_poly.pdbx_strand_id
1 'polypeptide(L)'
;MGRLSFGGRSTTIGPYRGWMVDLVSLASENNILSILPSAYYWVLEQHSLGSLFDGIPRPDGTVASLSSLDLRRCVVAREKLLSKQFQQGYTVGWVRWESEFSDNCTNSVQCRRQRGLILTAFLAIRSDNVAFRILCSTIALCECDFVLLAHQTLPRAIHAKVKLAKAPIRNTISGTSLASPPPMSSPLAKRQRTENASIKRSERWLDDGNVVLQAGNTQFRVHWSILALHSSVFRDMQGLPQPPDQPTVDDCPIVELSGDDPEDVEHILKALYIPKFHCQTTLPLAVVGAFIRLGRKYDFKDLLDSAVARIMSEFPATLKEYDTLIQLGGCMTIDRHRGWTIDSISLASENNILSALPCAYYRALNQNGLGTLFDGIPRNDGTLASLSSPDLRKCVVAREKLLSKQMQEGYTFGWTREASGDCTELELCRLARERLPRAFSDKPFLDAFSTASPDCLAPEYKLCRACTRHAIESMAAGRRKMWEELPAIFDLPPWGELKNDI
;
A
#
# COMPACT_ATOMS: atom_id res chain seq x y z
N MET A 1 21.63 25.65 -22.58
CA MET A 1 22.89 24.92 -22.80
C MET A 1 24.05 25.87 -22.50
N GLY A 2 24.72 25.73 -21.36
CA GLY A 2 25.93 26.49 -21.03
C GLY A 2 27.09 25.53 -20.76
N ARG A 3 28.18 25.65 -21.53
CA ARG A 3 29.42 24.90 -21.31
C ARG A 3 30.32 25.73 -20.39
N LEU A 4 30.65 25.19 -19.22
CA LEU A 4 31.84 25.60 -18.48
C LEU A 4 32.94 24.60 -18.81
N SER A 5 34.01 25.09 -19.44
CA SER A 5 35.18 24.31 -19.81
C SER A 5 36.33 24.60 -18.84
N PHE A 6 36.78 23.57 -18.12
CA PHE A 6 38.14 23.49 -17.58
C PHE A 6 38.78 22.19 -18.07
N GLY A 7 40.10 22.25 -18.29
CA GLY A 7 40.82 21.44 -19.27
C GLY A 7 40.81 19.92 -19.06
N GLY A 8 40.89 19.21 -20.20
CA GLY A 8 41.77 18.05 -20.32
C GLY A 8 41.23 16.67 -19.94
N ARG A 9 40.11 16.24 -20.53
CA ARG A 9 39.80 14.87 -21.04
C ARG A 9 38.30 14.80 -21.31
N SER A 10 37.91 14.94 -22.58
CA SER A 10 36.53 14.77 -23.02
C SER A 10 36.17 13.29 -23.03
N THR A 11 35.79 12.74 -21.87
CA THR A 11 34.82 11.65 -21.83
C THR A 11 33.45 12.31 -21.80
N THR A 12 32.72 12.26 -22.92
CA THR A 12 31.30 12.59 -22.94
C THR A 12 30.54 11.54 -22.14
N ILE A 13 30.56 11.68 -20.81
CA ILE A 13 29.62 11.03 -19.92
C ILE A 13 28.31 11.79 -20.16
N GLY A 14 27.42 11.22 -20.98
CA GLY A 14 26.04 11.71 -21.06
C GLY A 14 25.46 11.80 -19.65
N PRO A 15 24.56 12.76 -19.35
CA PRO A 15 24.07 12.96 -18.00
C PRO A 15 23.52 11.63 -17.47
N TYR A 16 24.12 11.12 -16.40
CA TYR A 16 23.74 9.85 -15.81
C TYR A 16 22.26 9.92 -15.39
N ARG A 17 21.54 8.79 -15.43
CA ARG A 17 20.08 8.78 -15.35
C ARG A 17 19.48 9.51 -14.14
N GLY A 18 20.19 9.64 -13.02
CA GLY A 18 19.68 10.27 -11.79
C GLY A 18 19.98 11.76 -11.63
N TRP A 19 20.60 12.43 -12.61
CA TRP A 19 21.03 13.84 -12.47
C TRP A 19 19.89 14.80 -12.10
N MET A 20 18.66 14.50 -12.54
CA MET A 20 17.49 15.32 -12.22
C MET A 20 17.06 15.17 -10.75
N VAL A 21 17.33 14.00 -10.12
CA VAL A 21 17.13 13.81 -8.68
C VAL A 21 18.12 14.65 -7.89
N ASP A 22 19.39 14.67 -8.29
CA ASP A 22 20.40 15.55 -7.68
C ASP A 22 20.03 17.03 -7.83
N LEU A 23 19.50 17.43 -8.99
CA LEU A 23 19.04 18.81 -9.22
C LEU A 23 17.90 19.17 -8.25
N VAL A 24 16.94 18.29 -8.04
CA VAL A 24 15.84 18.49 -7.08
C VAL A 24 16.41 18.63 -5.67
N SER A 25 17.28 17.73 -5.24
CA SER A 25 17.87 17.78 -3.91
C SER A 25 18.65 19.09 -3.69
N LEU A 26 19.50 19.48 -4.64
CA LEU A 26 20.25 20.73 -4.59
C LEU A 26 19.34 21.96 -4.56
N ALA A 27 18.30 21.98 -5.39
CA ALA A 27 17.34 23.08 -5.45
C ALA A 27 16.54 23.22 -4.15
N SER A 28 16.10 22.11 -3.57
CA SER A 28 15.40 22.07 -2.28
C SER A 28 16.29 22.56 -1.15
N GLU A 29 17.54 22.07 -1.06
CA GLU A 29 18.51 22.47 -0.04
C GLU A 29 18.87 23.96 -0.11
N ASN A 30 18.92 24.53 -1.31
CA ASN A 30 19.23 25.94 -1.53
C ASN A 30 17.99 26.84 -1.66
N ASN A 31 16.79 26.30 -1.37
CA ASN A 31 15.51 27.02 -1.43
C ASN A 31 15.22 27.69 -2.80
N ILE A 32 15.67 27.07 -3.89
CA ILE A 32 15.44 27.54 -5.27
C ILE A 32 14.11 26.95 -5.77
N LEU A 33 13.01 27.44 -5.19
CA LEU A 33 11.69 26.84 -5.40
C LEU A 33 11.14 26.99 -6.82
N SER A 34 11.64 27.95 -7.61
CA SER A 34 11.13 28.26 -8.95
C SER A 34 11.33 27.15 -9.97
N ILE A 35 12.39 26.33 -9.81
CA ILE A 35 12.71 25.24 -10.74
C ILE A 35 12.11 23.89 -10.33
N LEU A 36 11.67 23.76 -9.07
CA LEU A 36 11.18 22.51 -8.51
C LEU A 36 9.99 21.91 -9.26
N PRO A 37 8.94 22.66 -9.68
CA PRO A 37 7.81 22.09 -10.39
C PRO A 37 8.22 21.35 -11.68
N SER A 38 9.08 21.99 -12.47
CA SER A 38 9.62 21.40 -13.71
C SER A 38 10.55 20.24 -13.39
N ALA A 39 11.43 20.37 -12.40
CA ALA A 39 12.35 19.31 -12.02
C ALA A 39 11.62 18.04 -11.55
N TYR A 40 10.61 18.17 -10.68
CA TYR A 40 9.76 17.03 -10.28
C TYR A 40 9.05 16.38 -11.45
N TYR A 41 8.54 17.19 -12.40
CA TYR A 41 7.90 16.66 -13.59
C TYR A 41 8.85 15.77 -14.40
N TRP A 42 10.08 16.24 -14.64
CA TRP A 42 11.09 15.45 -15.33
C TRP A 42 11.54 14.21 -14.56
N VAL A 43 11.65 14.29 -13.23
CA VAL A 43 11.94 13.12 -12.39
C VAL A 43 10.86 12.05 -12.56
N LEU A 44 9.58 12.44 -12.48
CA LEU A 44 8.45 11.53 -12.68
C LEU A 44 8.35 10.98 -14.10
N GLU A 45 8.87 11.72 -15.08
CA GLU A 45 8.97 11.26 -16.46
C GLU A 45 10.00 10.13 -16.62
N GLN A 46 11.14 10.24 -15.94
CA GLN A 46 12.30 9.37 -16.14
C GLN A 46 12.32 8.16 -15.20
N HIS A 47 11.64 8.24 -14.06
CA HIS A 47 11.75 7.26 -12.98
C HIS A 47 10.39 6.81 -12.45
N SER A 48 10.30 5.51 -12.11
CA SER A 48 9.14 4.98 -11.39
C SER A 48 9.15 5.46 -9.95
N LEU A 49 7.99 5.50 -9.28
CA LEU A 49 7.98 5.83 -7.86
C LEU A 49 8.80 4.80 -7.06
N GLY A 50 8.73 3.51 -7.40
CA GLY A 50 9.57 2.47 -6.78
C GLY A 50 11.07 2.78 -6.85
N SER A 51 11.58 3.15 -8.02
CA SER A 51 13.00 3.53 -8.17
C SER A 51 13.38 4.81 -7.42
N LEU A 52 12.44 5.72 -7.16
CA LEU A 52 12.71 6.91 -6.34
C LEU A 52 12.79 6.55 -4.85
N PHE A 53 12.05 5.55 -4.40
CA PHE A 53 12.15 4.98 -3.05
C PHE A 53 13.44 4.19 -2.85
N ASP A 54 13.83 3.37 -3.84
CA ASP A 54 15.08 2.59 -3.78
C ASP A 54 16.33 3.47 -3.93
N GLY A 55 16.14 4.65 -4.53
CA GLY A 55 17.20 5.54 -4.95
C GLY A 55 17.83 5.09 -6.27
N ILE A 56 18.48 6.04 -6.94
CA ILE A 56 19.04 5.85 -8.28
C ILE A 56 20.56 5.70 -8.18
N PRO A 57 21.14 4.59 -8.66
CA PRO A 57 22.59 4.39 -8.59
C PRO A 57 23.33 5.43 -9.43
N ARG A 58 24.37 6.01 -8.84
CA ARG A 58 25.33 6.90 -9.50
C ARG A 58 26.50 6.09 -10.07
N PRO A 59 27.24 6.63 -11.05
CA PRO A 59 28.43 5.97 -11.61
C PRO A 59 29.54 5.68 -10.60
N ASP A 60 29.59 6.43 -9.49
CA ASP A 60 30.58 6.27 -8.41
C ASP A 60 30.18 5.21 -7.36
N GLY A 61 29.06 4.51 -7.55
CA GLY A 61 28.54 3.51 -6.63
C GLY A 61 27.67 4.09 -5.49
N THR A 62 27.55 5.41 -5.38
CA THR A 62 26.61 6.04 -4.44
C THR A 62 25.17 6.03 -5.00
N VAL A 63 24.19 6.42 -4.19
CA VAL A 63 22.78 6.45 -4.58
C VAL A 63 22.24 7.88 -4.47
N ALA A 64 21.66 8.39 -5.56
CA ALA A 64 20.88 9.62 -5.55
C ALA A 64 19.49 9.34 -4.97
N SER A 65 19.13 10.03 -3.90
CA SER A 65 17.83 9.88 -3.23
C SER A 65 17.18 11.25 -3.01
N LEU A 66 15.85 11.24 -2.98
CA LEU A 66 15.06 12.41 -2.64
C LEU A 66 14.84 12.45 -1.13
N SER A 67 14.73 13.66 -0.58
CA SER A 67 14.22 13.85 0.78
C SER A 67 12.80 13.25 0.91
N SER A 68 12.37 12.88 2.12
CA SER A 68 11.01 12.38 2.36
C SER A 68 9.93 13.37 1.88
N LEU A 69 10.19 14.67 2.03
CA LEU A 69 9.33 15.74 1.56
C LEU A 69 9.23 15.79 0.02
N ASP A 70 10.37 15.68 -0.67
CA ASP A 70 10.42 15.69 -2.13
C ASP A 70 9.82 14.43 -2.75
N LEU A 71 10.04 13.28 -2.11
CA LEU A 71 9.43 12.01 -2.50
C LEU A 71 7.91 12.09 -2.37
N ARG A 72 7.40 12.62 -1.24
CA ARG A 72 5.97 12.88 -1.06
C ARG A 72 5.42 13.81 -2.15
N ARG A 73 6.13 14.91 -2.45
CA ARG A 73 5.72 15.84 -3.52
C ARG A 73 5.62 15.12 -4.86
N CYS A 74 6.58 14.26 -5.21
CA CYS A 74 6.55 13.46 -6.43
C CYS A 74 5.33 12.51 -6.46
N VAL A 75 5.06 11.80 -5.37
CA VAL A 75 3.94 10.86 -5.28
C VAL A 75 2.60 11.57 -5.44
N VAL A 76 2.38 12.66 -4.70
CA VAL A 76 1.15 13.46 -4.78
C VAL A 76 1.02 14.13 -6.14
N ALA A 77 2.11 14.64 -6.70
CA ALA A 77 2.12 15.23 -8.04
C ALA A 77 1.70 14.20 -9.09
N ARG A 78 2.21 12.96 -9.02
CA ARG A 78 1.84 11.90 -9.95
C ARG A 78 0.35 11.57 -9.88
N GLU A 79 -0.23 11.41 -8.69
CA GLU A 79 -1.68 11.18 -8.53
C GLU A 79 -2.52 12.35 -9.08
N LYS A 80 -2.09 13.59 -8.83
CA LYS A 80 -2.77 14.80 -9.32
C LYS A 80 -2.66 14.93 -10.84
N LEU A 81 -1.50 14.67 -11.44
CA LEU A 81 -1.32 14.70 -12.89
C LEU A 81 -2.17 13.62 -13.57
N LEU A 82 -2.19 12.40 -13.01
CA LEU A 82 -2.97 11.29 -13.55
C LEU A 82 -4.48 11.56 -13.55
N SER A 83 -5.00 12.26 -12.53
CA SER A 83 -6.41 12.62 -12.42
C SER A 83 -6.77 13.88 -13.21
N LYS A 84 -5.96 14.95 -13.14
CA LYS A 84 -6.26 16.23 -13.80
C LYS A 84 -6.19 16.19 -15.31
N GLN A 85 -5.32 15.38 -15.91
CA GLN A 85 -5.11 15.37 -17.36
C GLN A 85 -6.40 15.09 -18.16
N PHE A 86 -7.33 14.34 -17.57
CA PHE A 86 -8.62 14.02 -18.17
C PHE A 86 -9.71 15.06 -17.87
N GLN A 87 -9.48 16.06 -17.02
CA GLN A 87 -10.47 17.09 -16.72
C GLN A 87 -10.66 18.03 -17.93
N GLN A 88 -11.84 18.62 -18.06
CA GLN A 88 -12.13 19.59 -19.11
C GLN A 88 -11.13 20.76 -19.05
N GLY A 89 -10.62 21.17 -20.21
CA GLY A 89 -9.60 22.22 -20.31
C GLY A 89 -8.14 21.74 -20.15
N TYR A 90 -7.91 20.46 -19.82
CA TYR A 90 -6.56 19.87 -19.79
C TYR A 90 -6.27 19.03 -21.05
N THR A 91 -5.01 18.64 -21.25
CA THR A 91 -4.46 18.15 -22.53
C THR A 91 -5.23 16.97 -23.14
N VAL A 92 -5.67 16.00 -22.33
CA VAL A 92 -6.44 14.84 -22.83
C VAL A 92 -7.91 14.90 -22.41
N GLY A 93 -8.35 16.05 -21.88
CA GLY A 93 -9.73 16.29 -21.47
C GLY A 93 -10.71 16.14 -22.63
N TRP A 94 -10.31 16.52 -23.85
CA TRP A 94 -11.13 16.42 -25.07
C TRP A 94 -11.56 15.00 -25.43
N VAL A 95 -10.85 13.99 -24.90
CA VAL A 95 -11.18 12.57 -25.12
C VAL A 95 -12.41 12.17 -24.29
N ARG A 96 -12.80 12.96 -23.28
CA ARG A 96 -14.05 12.74 -22.54
C ARG A 96 -15.25 12.83 -23.45
N TRP A 97 -16.26 12.05 -23.09
CA TRP A 97 -17.52 12.03 -23.81
C TRP A 97 -18.29 13.36 -23.74
N GLU A 98 -18.18 14.06 -22.62
CA GLU A 98 -18.86 15.33 -22.35
C GLU A 98 -18.21 16.51 -23.08
N SER A 99 -17.01 16.31 -23.64
CA SER A 99 -16.32 17.36 -24.37
C SER A 99 -17.07 17.69 -25.65
N GLU A 100 -17.27 18.99 -25.87
CA GLU A 100 -17.92 19.51 -27.07
C GLU A 100 -17.18 19.06 -28.34
N PHE A 101 -17.95 18.98 -29.43
CA PHE A 101 -17.38 18.81 -30.76
C PHE A 101 -17.07 20.20 -31.32
N SER A 102 -16.04 20.28 -32.16
CA SER A 102 -15.84 21.49 -32.97
C SER A 102 -17.09 21.75 -33.82
N ASP A 103 -17.42 23.02 -34.03
CA ASP A 103 -18.53 23.45 -34.90
C ASP A 103 -18.44 22.88 -36.32
N ASN A 104 -17.23 22.52 -36.77
CA ASN A 104 -16.97 21.92 -38.08
C ASN A 104 -17.06 20.38 -38.08
N CYS A 105 -17.55 19.75 -37.01
CA CYS A 105 -17.64 18.30 -36.91
C CYS A 105 -18.75 17.75 -37.83
N THR A 106 -18.34 17.09 -38.91
CA THR A 106 -19.25 16.49 -39.89
C THR A 106 -19.80 15.12 -39.48
N ASN A 107 -19.15 14.44 -38.52
CA ASN A 107 -19.58 13.13 -38.04
C ASN A 107 -19.28 12.93 -36.56
N SER A 108 -20.15 13.48 -35.71
CA SER A 108 -20.01 13.42 -34.25
C SER A 108 -20.03 11.99 -33.70
N VAL A 109 -20.73 11.05 -34.35
CA VAL A 109 -20.78 9.64 -33.95
C VAL A 109 -19.42 8.97 -34.13
N GLN A 110 -18.77 9.17 -35.27
CA GLN A 110 -17.44 8.64 -35.54
C GLN A 110 -16.37 9.30 -34.64
N CYS A 111 -16.47 10.61 -34.40
CA CYS A 111 -15.56 11.30 -33.47
C CYS A 111 -15.68 10.76 -32.04
N ARG A 112 -16.91 10.52 -31.55
CA ARG A 112 -17.13 9.87 -30.25
C ARG A 112 -16.48 8.49 -30.18
N ARG A 113 -16.65 7.69 -31.24
CA ARG A 113 -16.04 6.35 -31.34
C ARG A 113 -14.52 6.40 -31.24
N GLN A 114 -13.86 7.30 -31.98
CA GLN A 114 -12.41 7.42 -31.93
C GLN A 114 -11.91 7.91 -30.56
N ARG A 115 -12.61 8.88 -29.94
CA ARG A 115 -12.31 9.32 -28.58
C ARG A 115 -12.36 8.16 -27.57
N GLY A 116 -13.40 7.32 -27.61
CA GLY A 116 -13.53 6.16 -26.71
C GLY A 116 -12.39 5.14 -26.84
N LEU A 117 -11.97 4.84 -28.07
CA LEU A 117 -10.81 3.95 -28.33
C LEU A 117 -9.50 4.55 -27.79
N ILE A 118 -9.29 5.84 -28.01
CA ILE A 118 -8.12 6.57 -27.51
C ILE A 118 -8.10 6.58 -25.98
N LEU A 119 -9.23 6.84 -25.33
CA LEU A 119 -9.35 6.81 -23.86
C LEU A 119 -9.00 5.43 -23.32
N THR A 120 -9.56 4.37 -23.91
CA THR A 120 -9.31 2.99 -23.48
C THR A 120 -7.84 2.63 -23.65
N ALA A 121 -7.21 3.02 -24.76
CA ALA A 121 -5.79 2.82 -24.99
C ALA A 121 -4.94 3.56 -23.95
N PHE A 122 -5.25 4.82 -23.63
CA PHE A 122 -4.55 5.59 -22.60
C PHE A 122 -4.70 4.97 -21.21
N LEU A 123 -5.91 4.58 -20.82
CA LEU A 123 -6.16 3.97 -19.52
C LEU A 123 -5.42 2.63 -19.36
N ALA A 124 -5.25 1.87 -20.45
CA ALA A 124 -4.52 0.61 -20.43
C ALA A 124 -3.00 0.76 -20.23
N ILE A 125 -2.43 1.94 -20.52
CA ILE A 125 -0.99 2.18 -20.41
C ILE A 125 -0.61 3.19 -19.31
N ARG A 126 -1.56 3.92 -18.72
CA ARG A 126 -1.34 5.09 -17.83
C ARG A 126 -0.40 4.89 -16.64
N SER A 127 -0.15 3.66 -16.21
CA SER A 127 0.76 3.33 -15.10
C SER A 127 2.22 3.20 -15.51
N ASP A 128 2.49 2.95 -16.80
CA ASP A 128 3.84 2.78 -17.35
C ASP A 128 4.52 4.16 -17.47
N ASN A 129 5.78 4.28 -17.04
CA ASN A 129 6.55 5.52 -17.19
C ASN A 129 6.72 5.88 -18.67
N VAL A 130 6.84 4.90 -19.57
CA VAL A 130 6.91 5.13 -21.03
C VAL A 130 5.59 5.70 -21.55
N ALA A 131 4.48 5.29 -20.95
CA ALA A 131 3.18 5.84 -21.28
C ALA A 131 2.96 7.22 -20.67
N PHE A 132 3.39 7.45 -19.43
CA PHE A 132 3.44 8.78 -18.82
C PHE A 132 4.25 9.71 -19.74
N ARG A 133 5.40 9.27 -20.26
CA ARG A 133 6.18 9.96 -21.31
C ARG A 133 5.40 10.22 -22.59
N ILE A 134 4.67 9.25 -23.13
CA ILE A 134 3.87 9.42 -24.36
C ILE A 134 2.71 10.39 -24.13
N LEU A 135 2.00 10.27 -23.01
CA LEU A 135 0.95 11.19 -22.55
C LEU A 135 1.52 12.61 -22.42
N CYS A 136 2.69 12.76 -21.79
CA CYS A 136 3.45 14.00 -21.65
C CYS A 136 3.95 14.58 -22.99
N SER A 137 4.41 13.74 -23.91
CA SER A 137 4.88 14.17 -25.24
C SER A 137 3.72 14.62 -26.13
N THR A 138 2.50 14.10 -25.88
CA THR A 138 1.28 14.57 -26.54
C THR A 138 0.94 16.00 -26.10
N ILE A 139 1.35 16.42 -24.89
CA ILE A 139 1.26 17.83 -24.42
C ILE A 139 2.12 18.75 -25.29
N ALA A 140 3.34 18.32 -25.67
CA ALA A 140 4.24 19.12 -26.52
C ALA A 140 3.76 19.21 -27.99
N LEU A 141 3.02 18.21 -28.47
CA LEU A 141 2.45 18.24 -29.83
C LEU A 141 1.20 19.14 -29.94
N CYS A 142 0.51 19.43 -28.84
CA CYS A 142 -0.65 20.32 -28.83
C CYS A 142 -0.30 21.82 -28.97
N GLU A 143 0.98 22.20 -28.91
CA GLU A 143 1.46 23.53 -29.31
C GLU A 143 1.65 23.67 -30.83
N CYS A 144 1.44 22.59 -31.61
CA CYS A 144 1.42 22.62 -33.06
C CYS A 144 -0.02 22.43 -33.57
N ASP A 145 -0.50 23.40 -34.36
CA ASP A 145 -1.84 23.51 -34.93
C ASP A 145 -2.55 22.17 -35.24
N PHE A 146 -3.54 21.83 -34.41
CA PHE A 146 -4.35 20.63 -34.57
C PHE A 146 -5.51 20.87 -35.54
N VAL A 147 -5.19 21.14 -36.82
CA VAL A 147 -6.23 21.30 -37.87
C VAL A 147 -6.21 20.21 -38.94
N LEU A 148 -5.14 19.42 -39.17
CA LEU A 148 -5.09 18.62 -40.42
C LEU A 148 -4.67 17.14 -40.38
N LEU A 149 -4.42 16.49 -39.24
CA LEU A 149 -3.90 15.10 -39.25
C LEU A 149 -4.71 14.07 -38.43
N ALA A 150 -5.99 14.35 -38.14
CA ALA A 150 -6.87 13.44 -37.39
C ALA A 150 -7.44 12.25 -38.21
N HIS A 151 -7.05 12.06 -39.46
CA HIS A 151 -7.45 10.89 -40.25
C HIS A 151 -6.25 9.95 -40.46
N GLN A 152 -6.27 8.82 -39.72
CA GLN A 152 -5.56 7.55 -39.98
C GLN A 152 -4.22 7.26 -39.28
N THR A 153 -3.46 8.23 -38.76
CA THR A 153 -2.07 7.97 -38.28
C THR A 153 -1.91 7.83 -36.76
N LEU A 154 -2.60 8.65 -35.96
CA LEU A 154 -2.43 8.66 -34.50
C LEU A 154 -2.85 7.34 -33.80
N PRO A 155 -3.99 6.69 -34.15
CA PRO A 155 -4.35 5.40 -33.56
C PRO A 155 -3.32 4.31 -33.89
N ARG A 156 -2.77 4.30 -35.11
CA ARG A 156 -1.77 3.31 -35.53
C ARG A 156 -0.45 3.48 -34.80
N ALA A 157 0.01 4.71 -34.58
CA ALA A 157 1.24 5.00 -33.84
C ALA A 157 1.15 4.60 -32.36
N ILE A 158 0.00 4.85 -31.71
CA ILE A 158 -0.26 4.40 -30.33
C ILE A 158 -0.36 2.88 -30.27
N HIS A 159 -1.13 2.24 -31.17
CA HIS A 159 -1.24 0.78 -31.22
C HIS A 159 0.10 0.08 -31.52
N ALA A 160 0.96 0.66 -32.35
CA ALA A 160 2.30 0.12 -32.65
C ALA A 160 3.23 0.19 -31.44
N LYS A 161 3.21 1.31 -30.69
CA LYS A 161 3.98 1.45 -29.44
C LYS A 161 3.47 0.53 -28.33
N VAL A 162 2.16 0.29 -28.24
CA VAL A 162 1.54 -0.68 -27.32
C VAL A 162 1.97 -2.13 -27.61
N LYS A 163 2.17 -2.49 -28.89
CA LYS A 163 2.69 -3.82 -29.26
C LYS A 163 4.15 -4.02 -28.87
N LEU A 164 4.98 -2.98 -28.96
CA LEU A 164 6.41 -3.03 -28.58
C LEU A 164 6.61 -3.21 -27.07
N ALA A 165 5.72 -2.65 -26.24
CA ALA A 165 5.77 -2.81 -24.78
C ALA A 165 5.41 -4.24 -24.28
N LYS A 166 4.85 -5.10 -25.15
CA LYS A 166 4.40 -6.46 -24.81
C LYS A 166 5.39 -7.59 -25.13
N ALA A 167 6.58 -7.27 -25.65
CA ALA A 167 7.57 -8.30 -25.99
C ALA A 167 8.25 -8.85 -24.72
N PRO A 168 8.36 -10.19 -24.53
CA PRO A 168 9.02 -10.76 -23.37
C PRO A 168 10.52 -10.50 -23.44
N ILE A 169 11.08 -9.93 -22.38
CA ILE A 169 12.52 -9.75 -22.20
C ILE A 169 13.12 -11.14 -21.95
N ARG A 170 13.89 -11.65 -22.91
CA ARG A 170 14.74 -12.83 -22.72
C ARG A 170 15.90 -12.44 -21.80
N ASN A 171 15.89 -12.93 -20.57
CA ASN A 171 17.04 -12.86 -19.68
C ASN A 171 18.02 -13.98 -20.04
N THR A 172 19.21 -13.61 -20.50
CA THR A 172 20.36 -14.52 -20.53
C THR A 172 21.12 -14.34 -19.23
N ILE A 173 21.02 -15.32 -18.34
CA ILE A 173 21.81 -15.40 -17.12
C ILE A 173 23.14 -16.06 -17.47
N SER A 174 24.25 -15.46 -17.05
CA SER A 174 25.53 -16.13 -16.87
C SER A 174 26.15 -15.57 -15.60
N GLY A 175 26.25 -16.42 -14.59
CA GLY A 175 26.69 -16.04 -13.26
C GLY A 175 28.21 -16.08 -13.09
N THR A 176 28.69 -15.46 -12.02
CA THR A 176 29.85 -15.93 -11.24
C THR A 176 29.88 -15.27 -9.86
N SER A 177 29.85 -16.15 -8.85
CA SER A 177 30.59 -16.18 -7.57
C SER A 177 30.75 -14.93 -6.69
N LEU A 178 30.07 -15.01 -5.54
CA LEU A 178 30.52 -14.79 -4.14
C LEU A 178 31.84 -14.03 -3.90
N ALA A 179 31.74 -12.93 -3.16
CA ALA A 179 32.78 -12.43 -2.25
C ALA A 179 32.14 -11.79 -1.01
N SER A 180 32.66 -12.16 0.17
CA SER A 180 32.20 -11.89 1.53
C SER A 180 32.24 -10.40 1.93
N PRO A 181 31.44 -9.97 2.93
CA PRO A 181 31.48 -8.60 3.45
C PRO A 181 32.64 -8.40 4.45
N PRO A 182 33.32 -7.24 4.46
CA PRO A 182 34.20 -6.89 5.56
C PRO A 182 33.43 -6.23 6.71
N PRO A 183 33.90 -6.39 7.96
CA PRO A 183 33.25 -5.86 9.15
C PRO A 183 33.68 -4.40 9.38
N MET A 184 32.82 -3.59 10.00
CA MET A 184 33.28 -2.72 11.09
C MET A 184 32.11 -2.12 11.89
N SER A 185 32.07 -2.59 13.13
CA SER A 185 31.50 -2.00 14.32
C SER A 185 32.04 -0.62 14.65
N SER A 186 31.20 0.26 15.22
CA SER A 186 31.38 0.87 16.56
C SER A 186 30.27 1.95 16.79
N PRO A 187 30.10 2.48 18.00
CA PRO A 187 29.28 1.86 19.04
C PRO A 187 28.01 2.65 19.35
N LEU A 188 27.06 1.93 19.93
CA LEU A 188 25.85 2.41 20.58
C LEU A 188 26.16 3.62 21.50
N ALA A 189 25.52 4.75 21.18
CA ALA A 189 25.38 5.86 22.10
C ALA A 189 24.71 5.34 23.38
N LYS A 190 25.47 5.34 24.48
CA LYS A 190 24.98 5.10 25.83
C LYS A 190 23.75 5.97 26.06
N ARG A 191 22.58 5.34 26.21
CA ARG A 191 21.42 5.98 26.83
C ARG A 191 21.86 6.47 28.20
N GLN A 192 21.87 7.78 28.39
CA GLN A 192 21.92 8.38 29.71
C GLN A 192 20.76 7.82 30.53
N ARG A 193 21.10 7.14 31.62
CA ARG A 193 20.20 6.70 32.67
C ARG A 193 19.47 7.94 33.19
N THR A 194 18.20 8.08 32.83
CA THR A 194 17.33 9.12 33.38
C THR A 194 17.12 8.84 34.86
N GLU A 195 17.31 9.88 35.66
CA GLU A 195 17.20 9.90 37.11
C GLU A 195 15.77 9.58 37.59
N ASN A 196 15.68 8.73 38.62
CA ASN A 196 14.55 8.41 39.52
C ASN A 196 13.15 8.90 39.10
N ALA A 197 12.50 8.20 38.18
CA ALA A 197 11.05 8.19 38.13
C ALA A 197 10.52 7.37 39.32
N SER A 198 9.57 7.91 40.08
CA SER A 198 8.97 7.21 41.23
C SER A 198 8.18 5.98 40.77
N ILE A 199 8.45 4.82 41.36
CA ILE A 199 7.67 3.60 41.13
C ILE A 199 6.23 3.81 41.63
N LYS A 200 5.25 3.46 40.81
CA LYS A 200 3.81 3.60 41.06
C LYS A 200 3.16 2.21 41.21
N ARG A 201 2.29 2.05 42.21
CA ARG A 201 1.38 0.89 42.30
C ARG A 201 0.23 1.04 41.31
N SER A 202 -0.08 -0.01 40.57
CA SER A 202 -1.26 -0.05 39.70
C SER A 202 -2.56 -0.03 40.52
N GLU A 203 -3.66 0.37 39.87
CA GLU A 203 -5.00 0.32 40.48
C GLU A 203 -5.48 -1.11 40.71
N ARG A 204 -4.86 -2.10 40.05
CA ARG A 204 -5.18 -3.53 40.14
C ARG A 204 -4.18 -4.24 41.03
N TRP A 205 -4.14 -3.82 42.29
CA TRP A 205 -3.34 -4.45 43.33
C TRP A 205 -4.18 -5.52 44.03
N LEU A 206 -3.77 -6.79 43.95
CA LEU A 206 -4.44 -7.87 44.68
C LEU A 206 -3.80 -8.03 46.05
N ASP A 207 -4.58 -7.81 47.11
CA ASP A 207 -4.10 -7.83 48.49
C ASP A 207 -3.58 -9.21 48.94
N ASP A 208 -4.07 -10.27 48.31
CA ASP A 208 -3.67 -11.67 48.50
C ASP A 208 -2.62 -12.15 47.48
N GLY A 209 -2.20 -11.29 46.56
CA GLY A 209 -1.21 -11.64 45.55
C GLY A 209 0.14 -12.04 46.15
N ASN A 210 0.82 -12.98 45.49
CA ASN A 210 2.06 -13.59 45.95
C ASN A 210 3.26 -13.33 45.02
N VAL A 211 3.11 -12.43 44.04
CA VAL A 211 4.18 -11.92 43.18
C VAL A 211 3.87 -10.50 42.74
N VAL A 212 4.92 -9.68 42.59
CA VAL A 212 4.84 -8.34 42.02
C VAL A 212 5.50 -8.33 40.65
N LEU A 213 4.73 -8.05 39.60
CA LEU A 213 5.26 -7.78 38.25
C LEU A 213 5.61 -6.30 38.16
N GLN A 214 6.78 -5.97 37.65
CA GLN A 214 7.20 -4.60 37.41
C GLN A 214 7.43 -4.36 35.92
N ALA A 215 6.62 -3.48 35.31
CA ALA A 215 6.81 -3.02 33.93
C ALA A 215 7.08 -1.51 33.97
N GLY A 216 8.24 -1.09 33.45
CA GLY A 216 8.71 0.28 33.60
C GLY A 216 8.68 0.75 35.05
N ASN A 217 7.91 1.81 35.32
CA ASN A 217 7.73 2.36 36.66
C ASN A 217 6.41 1.93 37.32
N THR A 218 5.71 0.92 36.80
CA THR A 218 4.42 0.46 37.33
C THR A 218 4.53 -0.95 37.87
N GLN A 219 4.00 -1.17 39.06
CA GLN A 219 3.97 -2.47 39.73
C GLN A 219 2.54 -3.03 39.82
N PHE A 220 2.42 -4.35 39.64
CA PHE A 220 1.18 -5.10 39.69
C PHE A 220 1.34 -6.27 40.65
N ARG A 221 0.57 -6.31 41.74
CA ARG A 221 0.57 -7.45 42.67
C ARG A 221 -0.51 -8.45 42.25
N VAL A 222 -0.08 -9.66 41.93
CA VAL A 222 -0.89 -10.70 41.28
C VAL A 222 -0.55 -12.10 41.82
N HIS A 223 -1.18 -13.14 41.26
CA HIS A 223 -0.99 -14.53 41.65
C HIS A 223 -0.16 -15.32 40.63
N TRP A 224 0.87 -16.00 41.11
CA TRP A 224 1.65 -16.97 40.34
C TRP A 224 0.78 -18.05 39.71
N SER A 225 -0.20 -18.60 40.44
CA SER A 225 -1.06 -19.68 39.97
C SER A 225 -1.84 -19.31 38.70
N ILE A 226 -2.30 -18.06 38.60
CA ILE A 226 -3.05 -17.57 37.44
C ILE A 226 -2.10 -17.30 36.26
N LEU A 227 -0.93 -16.71 36.51
CA LEU A 227 0.07 -16.50 35.46
C LEU A 227 0.54 -17.84 34.89
N ALA A 228 0.93 -18.79 35.75
CA ALA A 228 1.42 -20.11 35.38
C ALA A 228 0.35 -20.99 34.70
N LEU A 229 -0.93 -20.76 35.00
CA LEU A 229 -2.04 -21.45 34.33
C LEU A 229 -2.08 -21.09 32.83
N HIS A 230 -1.88 -19.82 32.50
CA HIS A 230 -2.06 -19.29 31.14
C HIS A 230 -0.75 -19.05 30.37
N SER A 231 0.41 -19.12 31.02
CA SER A 231 1.73 -18.91 30.42
C SER A 231 2.71 -19.99 30.88
N SER A 232 3.32 -20.68 29.91
CA SER A 232 4.40 -21.63 30.18
C SER A 232 5.64 -20.92 30.72
N VAL A 233 5.96 -19.73 30.19
CA VAL A 233 7.11 -18.94 30.62
C VAL A 233 6.99 -18.55 32.09
N PHE A 234 5.84 -18.06 32.54
CA PHE A 234 5.63 -17.72 33.95
C PHE A 234 5.59 -18.97 34.86
N ARG A 235 5.12 -20.11 34.34
CA ARG A 235 5.19 -21.39 35.06
C ARG A 235 6.64 -21.82 35.31
N ASP A 236 7.49 -21.70 34.30
CA ASP A 236 8.91 -22.02 34.41
C ASP A 236 9.64 -21.02 35.32
N MET A 237 9.35 -19.72 35.19
CA MET A 237 9.90 -18.68 36.08
C MET A 237 9.57 -18.93 37.55
N GLN A 238 8.36 -19.40 37.87
CA GLN A 238 7.97 -19.72 39.23
C GLN A 238 8.83 -20.84 39.84
N GLY A 239 9.29 -21.79 39.00
CA GLY A 239 10.11 -22.93 39.42
C GLY A 239 11.59 -22.60 39.64
N LEU A 240 12.05 -21.40 39.28
CA LEU A 240 13.45 -21.01 39.42
C LEU A 240 13.75 -20.55 40.86
N PRO A 241 14.89 -20.99 41.45
CA PRO A 241 15.31 -20.50 42.76
C PRO A 241 15.61 -19.00 42.69
N GLN A 242 14.98 -18.22 43.57
CA GLN A 242 15.24 -16.78 43.63
C GLN A 242 16.53 -16.49 44.42
N PRO A 243 17.39 -15.57 43.94
CA PRO A 243 18.55 -15.12 44.70
C PRO A 243 18.15 -14.54 46.07
N PRO A 244 18.93 -14.79 47.13
CA PRO A 244 18.57 -14.42 48.50
C PRO A 244 18.45 -12.89 48.73
N ASP A 245 19.09 -12.07 47.88
CA ASP A 245 19.13 -10.60 48.01
C ASP A 245 18.14 -9.88 47.08
N GLN A 246 17.11 -10.59 46.60
CA GLN A 246 16.17 -10.00 45.64
C GLN A 246 15.24 -8.99 46.33
N PRO A 247 15.07 -7.78 45.76
CA PRO A 247 14.16 -6.79 46.33
C PRO A 247 12.72 -7.34 46.34
N THR A 248 12.04 -7.17 47.48
CA THR A 248 10.63 -7.52 47.68
C THR A 248 9.79 -6.26 47.87
N VAL A 249 8.51 -6.37 47.52
CA VAL A 249 7.49 -5.36 47.85
C VAL A 249 6.33 -6.08 48.52
N ASP A 250 5.93 -5.63 49.70
CA ASP A 250 4.91 -6.28 50.53
C ASP A 250 5.18 -7.79 50.72
N ASP A 251 6.44 -8.13 51.05
CA ASP A 251 6.96 -9.50 51.20
C ASP A 251 6.82 -10.42 49.97
N CYS A 252 6.47 -9.85 48.81
CA CYS A 252 6.35 -10.57 47.56
C CYS A 252 7.60 -10.37 46.69
N PRO A 253 8.08 -11.41 45.98
CA PRO A 253 9.17 -11.27 45.03
C PRO A 253 8.78 -10.39 43.84
N ILE A 254 9.74 -9.60 43.36
CA ILE A 254 9.56 -8.75 42.18
C ILE A 254 10.11 -9.46 40.94
N VAL A 255 9.26 -9.56 39.91
CA VAL A 255 9.63 -9.99 38.56
C VAL A 255 9.64 -8.78 37.64
N GLU A 256 10.83 -8.38 37.20
CA GLU A 256 10.98 -7.26 36.28
C GLU A 256 10.68 -7.70 34.83
N LEU A 257 9.65 -7.09 34.25
CA LEU A 257 9.23 -7.25 32.87
C LEU A 257 9.94 -6.18 32.01
N SER A 258 11.26 -6.32 31.90
CA SER A 258 12.10 -5.30 31.26
C SER A 258 11.68 -5.08 29.79
N GLY A 259 11.43 -3.81 29.45
CA GLY A 259 11.06 -3.37 28.11
C GLY A 259 9.58 -3.45 27.76
N ASP A 260 8.72 -3.95 28.66
CA ASP A 260 7.28 -4.03 28.39
C ASP A 260 6.54 -2.76 28.81
N ASP A 261 5.49 -2.45 28.03
CA ASP A 261 4.59 -1.35 28.31
C ASP A 261 3.67 -1.70 29.49
N PRO A 262 3.56 -0.84 30.53
CA PRO A 262 2.64 -1.06 31.64
C PRO A 262 1.17 -1.26 31.22
N GLU A 263 0.71 -0.56 30.18
CA GLU A 263 -0.67 -0.67 29.68
C GLU A 263 -0.90 -2.03 29.04
N ASP A 264 0.07 -2.57 28.30
CA ASP A 264 -0.01 -3.91 27.73
C ASP A 264 -0.13 -4.98 28.83
N VAL A 265 0.69 -4.85 29.88
CA VAL A 265 0.62 -5.75 31.04
C VAL A 265 -0.74 -5.65 31.72
N GLU A 266 -1.29 -4.45 31.89
CA GLU A 266 -2.63 -4.26 32.45
C GLU A 266 -3.72 -4.93 31.59
N HIS A 267 -3.63 -4.86 30.26
CA HIS A 267 -4.56 -5.52 29.35
C HIS A 267 -4.52 -7.05 29.46
N ILE A 268 -3.32 -7.63 29.57
CA ILE A 268 -3.16 -9.07 29.82
C ILE A 268 -3.78 -9.44 31.16
N LEU A 269 -3.44 -8.72 32.23
CA LEU A 269 -3.98 -9.00 33.57
C LEU A 269 -5.52 -8.85 33.60
N LYS A 270 -6.08 -7.86 32.91
CA LYS A 270 -7.54 -7.74 32.72
C LYS A 270 -8.13 -9.02 32.10
N ALA A 271 -7.50 -9.55 31.06
CA ALA A 271 -7.95 -10.75 30.38
C ALA A 271 -7.87 -12.00 31.25
N LEU A 272 -6.80 -12.15 32.05
CA LEU A 272 -6.60 -13.31 32.92
C LEU A 272 -7.56 -13.32 34.12
N TYR A 273 -7.85 -12.16 34.70
CA TYR A 273 -8.64 -12.07 35.93
C TYR A 273 -10.13 -11.79 35.70
N ILE A 274 -10.52 -11.30 34.52
CA ILE A 274 -11.92 -10.97 34.20
C ILE A 274 -12.37 -11.82 33.01
N PRO A 275 -13.08 -12.94 33.24
CA PRO A 275 -13.54 -13.83 32.16
C PRO A 275 -14.37 -13.11 31.08
N LYS A 276 -15.17 -12.11 31.49
CA LYS A 276 -15.98 -11.30 30.57
C LYS A 276 -15.15 -10.42 29.63
N PHE A 277 -13.91 -10.10 29.96
CA PHE A 277 -13.04 -9.25 29.15
C PHE A 277 -12.49 -10.03 27.95
N HIS A 278 -12.07 -11.29 28.16
CA HIS A 278 -11.57 -12.14 27.09
C HIS A 278 -12.67 -12.58 26.10
N CYS A 279 -13.91 -12.77 26.57
CA CYS A 279 -15.03 -13.23 25.76
C CYS A 279 -15.74 -12.13 24.95
N GLN A 280 -15.24 -10.89 24.96
CA GLN A 280 -15.88 -9.79 24.23
C GLN A 280 -15.82 -10.05 22.72
N THR A 281 -16.93 -9.81 22.03
CA THR A 281 -16.97 -9.94 20.56
C THR A 281 -16.05 -8.93 19.88
N THR A 282 -15.90 -7.74 20.48
CA THR A 282 -15.10 -6.62 19.95
C THR A 282 -14.07 -6.20 20.98
N LEU A 283 -12.81 -6.03 20.56
CA LEU A 283 -11.73 -5.55 21.43
C LEU A 283 -11.04 -4.32 20.79
N PRO A 284 -10.58 -3.34 21.58
CA PRO A 284 -9.72 -2.28 21.07
C PRO A 284 -8.44 -2.82 20.44
N LEU A 285 -7.95 -2.17 19.38
CA LEU A 285 -6.70 -2.59 18.72
C LEU A 285 -5.50 -2.60 19.69
N ALA A 286 -5.49 -1.69 20.67
CA ALA A 286 -4.46 -1.67 21.73
C ALA A 286 -4.45 -2.99 22.53
N VAL A 287 -5.62 -3.53 22.88
CA VAL A 287 -5.76 -4.80 23.60
C VAL A 287 -5.30 -5.97 22.72
N VAL A 288 -5.72 -5.99 21.45
CA VAL A 288 -5.27 -7.00 20.46
C VAL A 288 -3.74 -6.96 20.31
N GLY A 289 -3.16 -5.75 20.25
CA GLY A 289 -1.72 -5.55 20.19
C GLY A 289 -0.99 -6.06 21.43
N ALA A 290 -1.52 -5.80 22.63
CA ALA A 290 -0.98 -6.32 23.88
C ALA A 290 -0.99 -7.86 23.89
N PHE A 291 -2.09 -8.47 23.44
CA PHE A 291 -2.21 -9.93 23.34
C PHE A 291 -1.21 -10.53 22.37
N ILE A 292 -0.94 -9.87 21.24
CA ILE A 292 0.07 -10.33 20.28
C ILE A 292 1.48 -10.20 20.87
N ARG A 293 1.86 -9.01 21.35
CA ARG A 293 3.22 -8.72 21.84
C ARG A 293 3.58 -9.56 23.07
N LEU A 294 2.76 -9.47 24.12
CA LEU A 294 3.01 -10.17 25.37
C LEU A 294 2.64 -11.64 25.30
N GLY A 295 1.61 -12.00 24.53
CA GLY A 295 1.24 -13.40 24.32
C GLY A 295 2.35 -14.18 23.62
N ARG A 296 3.07 -13.57 22.69
CA ARG A 296 4.26 -14.21 22.10
C ARG A 296 5.45 -14.22 23.06
N LYS A 297 5.75 -13.10 23.73
CA LYS A 297 6.91 -12.97 24.61
C LYS A 297 6.83 -13.91 25.82
N TYR A 298 5.64 -14.08 26.37
CA TYR A 298 5.38 -14.85 27.58
C TYR A 298 4.58 -16.13 27.33
N ASP A 299 4.35 -16.52 26.08
CA ASP A 299 3.59 -17.72 25.71
C ASP A 299 2.17 -17.78 26.33
N PHE A 300 1.43 -16.67 26.27
CA PHE A 300 -0.02 -16.67 26.53
C PHE A 300 -0.78 -17.12 25.27
N LYS A 301 -0.68 -18.40 24.96
CA LYS A 301 -1.16 -18.99 23.70
C LYS A 301 -2.61 -18.65 23.36
N ASP A 302 -3.54 -18.80 24.32
CA ASP A 302 -4.97 -18.53 24.07
C ASP A 302 -5.25 -17.06 23.71
N LEU A 303 -4.49 -16.14 24.32
CA LEU A 303 -4.61 -14.70 24.03
C LEU A 303 -4.02 -14.37 22.65
N LEU A 304 -2.86 -14.95 22.33
CA LEU A 304 -2.20 -14.79 21.04
C LEU A 304 -3.07 -15.35 19.91
N ASP A 305 -3.54 -16.59 20.02
CA ASP A 305 -4.39 -17.25 19.03
C ASP A 305 -5.69 -16.45 18.80
N SER A 306 -6.33 -15.98 19.88
CA SER A 306 -7.52 -15.12 19.82
C SER A 306 -7.24 -13.79 19.10
N ALA A 307 -6.11 -13.13 19.39
CA ALA A 307 -5.77 -11.85 18.77
C ALA A 307 -5.41 -11.99 17.28
N VAL A 308 -4.64 -13.02 16.91
CA VAL A 308 -4.33 -13.32 15.51
C VAL A 308 -5.59 -13.64 14.73
N ALA A 309 -6.51 -14.44 15.28
CA ALA A 309 -7.79 -14.76 14.65
C ALA A 309 -8.62 -13.49 14.36
N ARG A 310 -8.60 -12.51 15.27
CA ARG A 310 -9.28 -11.22 15.06
C ARG A 310 -8.68 -10.44 13.90
N ILE A 311 -7.36 -10.30 13.84
CA ILE A 311 -6.66 -9.65 12.72
C ILE A 311 -7.01 -10.35 11.39
N MET A 312 -6.99 -11.68 11.37
CA MET A 312 -7.33 -12.47 10.16
C MET A 312 -8.79 -12.32 9.74
N SER A 313 -9.71 -12.12 10.69
CA SER A 313 -11.13 -11.87 10.37
C SER A 313 -11.36 -10.50 9.73
N GLU A 314 -10.55 -9.50 10.08
CA GLU A 314 -10.60 -8.16 9.47
C GLU A 314 -9.84 -8.11 8.12
N PHE A 315 -8.79 -8.94 7.99
CA PHE A 315 -7.90 -9.01 6.83
C PHE A 315 -7.70 -10.46 6.36
N PRO A 316 -8.73 -11.07 5.73
CA PRO A 316 -8.70 -12.47 5.36
C PRO A 316 -7.68 -12.79 4.26
N ALA A 317 -7.19 -14.02 4.26
CA ALA A 317 -6.23 -14.52 3.27
C ALA A 317 -6.92 -15.09 2.02
N THR A 318 -8.20 -15.46 2.10
CA THR A 318 -8.93 -16.04 0.97
C THR A 318 -9.97 -15.08 0.39
N LEU A 319 -10.16 -15.13 -0.92
CA LEU A 319 -11.18 -14.32 -1.60
C LEU A 319 -12.60 -14.63 -1.10
N LYS A 320 -12.87 -15.88 -0.72
CA LYS A 320 -14.18 -16.29 -0.19
C LYS A 320 -14.49 -15.61 1.14
N GLU A 321 -13.54 -15.59 2.06
CA GLU A 321 -13.68 -14.89 3.34
C GLU A 321 -13.79 -13.38 3.13
N TYR A 322 -13.01 -12.82 2.20
CA TYR A 322 -13.14 -11.41 1.82
C TYR A 322 -14.53 -11.08 1.28
N ASP A 323 -15.09 -11.91 0.40
CA ASP A 323 -16.44 -11.72 -0.14
C ASP A 323 -17.49 -11.79 0.97
N THR A 324 -17.33 -12.73 1.91
CA THR A 324 -18.19 -12.85 3.09
C THR A 324 -18.10 -11.59 3.97
N LEU A 325 -16.88 -11.10 4.21
CA LEU A 325 -16.62 -9.88 4.97
C LEU A 325 -17.34 -8.67 4.35
N ILE A 326 -17.24 -8.49 3.02
CA ILE A 326 -17.89 -7.37 2.33
C ILE A 326 -19.41 -7.51 2.33
N GLN A 327 -19.94 -8.73 2.13
CA GLN A 327 -21.39 -8.99 2.17
C GLN A 327 -22.02 -8.68 3.53
N LEU A 328 -21.29 -8.91 4.62
CA LEU A 328 -21.73 -8.61 5.99
C LEU A 328 -21.56 -7.13 6.37
N GLY A 329 -21.00 -6.29 5.49
CA GLY A 329 -20.69 -4.88 5.79
C GLY A 329 -19.43 -4.67 6.63
N GLY A 330 -18.59 -5.71 6.73
CA GLY A 330 -17.37 -5.74 7.52
C GLY A 330 -17.47 -6.64 8.75
N CYS A 331 -16.32 -6.86 9.39
CA CYS A 331 -16.21 -7.54 10.68
C CYS A 331 -16.18 -6.47 11.79
N MET A 332 -16.56 -6.81 13.01
CA MET A 332 -16.53 -5.88 14.15
C MET A 332 -15.78 -6.53 15.32
N THR A 333 -14.72 -7.29 15.02
CA THR A 333 -13.94 -7.97 16.06
C THR A 333 -12.92 -7.05 16.72
N ILE A 334 -12.55 -5.98 16.02
CA ILE A 334 -11.65 -4.93 16.50
C ILE A 334 -12.39 -3.59 16.48
N ASP A 335 -12.32 -2.84 17.59
CA ASP A 335 -12.84 -1.48 17.64
C ASP A 335 -12.00 -0.55 16.76
N ARG A 336 -12.66 0.22 15.90
CA ARG A 336 -12.04 0.95 14.79
C ARG A 336 -11.92 2.44 15.12
N HIS A 337 -10.71 2.89 15.43
CA HIS A 337 -10.39 4.32 15.50
C HIS A 337 -9.97 4.88 14.13
N ARG A 338 -9.84 6.21 14.05
CA ARG A 338 -9.28 6.86 12.87
C ARG A 338 -7.81 6.44 12.69
N GLY A 339 -7.50 5.81 11.56
CA GLY A 339 -6.16 5.27 11.27
C GLY A 339 -5.96 3.79 11.62
N TRP A 340 -6.99 3.10 12.13
CA TRP A 340 -6.88 1.69 12.58
C TRP A 340 -6.30 0.74 11.52
N THR A 341 -6.62 0.92 10.23
CA THR A 341 -6.06 0.08 9.16
C THR A 341 -4.55 0.20 9.10
N ILE A 342 -4.00 1.40 9.31
CA ILE A 342 -2.55 1.65 9.29
C ILE A 342 -1.89 1.04 10.52
N ASP A 343 -2.46 1.25 11.69
CA ASP A 343 -1.95 0.66 12.93
C ASP A 343 -2.03 -0.87 12.91
N SER A 344 -3.06 -1.44 12.27
CA SER A 344 -3.18 -2.90 12.08
C SER A 344 -2.12 -3.45 11.14
N ILE A 345 -1.76 -2.71 10.08
CA ILE A 345 -0.65 -3.07 9.20
C ILE A 345 0.66 -3.05 9.97
N SER A 346 0.94 -1.98 10.72
CA SER A 346 2.16 -1.88 11.52
C SER A 346 2.25 -3.03 12.53
N LEU A 347 1.15 -3.30 13.25
CA LEU A 347 1.06 -4.41 14.19
C LEU A 347 1.31 -5.77 13.52
N ALA A 348 0.67 -6.04 12.39
CA ALA A 348 0.85 -7.29 11.65
C ALA A 348 2.27 -7.45 11.09
N SER A 349 2.84 -6.36 10.56
CA SER A 349 4.18 -6.32 9.95
C SER A 349 5.26 -6.55 11.02
N GLU A 350 5.18 -5.84 12.15
CA GLU A 350 6.13 -5.95 13.27
C GLU A 350 6.08 -7.33 13.96
N ASN A 351 4.96 -8.04 13.84
CA ASN A 351 4.74 -9.33 14.49
C ASN A 351 4.66 -10.50 13.49
N ASN A 352 5.13 -10.36 12.25
CA ASN A 352 5.14 -11.43 11.25
C ASN A 352 3.78 -12.13 11.04
N ILE A 353 2.67 -11.38 11.09
CA ILE A 353 1.34 -11.87 10.72
C ILE A 353 1.17 -11.64 9.21
N LEU A 354 2.01 -12.32 8.43
CA LEU A 354 2.22 -11.99 7.02
C LEU A 354 0.99 -12.27 6.15
N SER A 355 0.16 -13.24 6.51
CA SER A 355 -1.04 -13.61 5.75
C SER A 355 -2.13 -12.53 5.75
N ALA A 356 -2.12 -11.62 6.75
CA ALA A 356 -3.05 -10.49 6.80
C ALA A 356 -2.63 -9.33 5.87
N LEU A 357 -1.32 -9.19 5.60
CA LEU A 357 -0.75 -8.01 4.97
C LEU A 357 -1.27 -7.70 3.56
N PRO A 358 -1.40 -8.66 2.62
CA PRO A 358 -1.86 -8.33 1.27
C PRO A 358 -3.26 -7.71 1.26
N CYS A 359 -4.20 -8.26 2.05
CA CYS A 359 -5.54 -7.71 2.20
C CYS A 359 -5.50 -6.36 2.93
N ALA A 360 -4.69 -6.23 3.99
CA ALA A 360 -4.57 -5.00 4.76
C ALA A 360 -4.05 -3.82 3.93
N TYR A 361 -2.95 -4.01 3.19
CA TYR A 361 -2.42 -3.00 2.28
C TYR A 361 -3.43 -2.62 1.18
N TYR A 362 -4.10 -3.62 0.61
CA TYR A 362 -5.12 -3.36 -0.40
C TYR A 362 -6.28 -2.50 0.14
N ARG A 363 -6.77 -2.79 1.35
CA ARG A 363 -7.80 -1.98 2.02
C ARG A 363 -7.28 -0.57 2.31
N ALA A 364 -6.02 -0.42 2.74
CA ALA A 364 -5.43 0.90 2.96
C ALA A 364 -5.39 1.75 1.69
N LEU A 365 -5.05 1.14 0.53
CA LEU A 365 -5.05 1.80 -0.79
C LEU A 365 -6.45 2.16 -1.31
N ASN A 366 -7.48 1.38 -0.95
CA ASN A 366 -8.87 1.67 -1.30
C ASN A 366 -9.47 2.78 -0.43
N GLN A 367 -9.08 2.85 0.85
CA GLN A 367 -9.60 3.81 1.82
C GLN A 367 -8.90 5.18 1.72
N ASN A 368 -7.66 5.22 1.23
CA ASN A 368 -6.81 6.41 1.30
C ASN A 368 -6.09 6.68 -0.03
N GLY A 369 -5.82 7.96 -0.32
CA GLY A 369 -4.87 8.34 -1.36
C GLY A 369 -3.42 8.13 -0.90
N LEU A 370 -2.46 8.04 -1.83
CA LEU A 370 -1.05 7.86 -1.44
C LEU A 370 -0.54 9.04 -0.62
N GLY A 371 -0.98 10.28 -0.93
CA GLY A 371 -0.63 11.45 -0.12
C GLY A 371 -0.98 11.29 1.37
N THR A 372 -2.17 10.76 1.67
CA THR A 372 -2.62 10.51 3.04
C THR A 372 -1.83 9.37 3.70
N LEU A 373 -1.49 8.31 2.97
CA LEU A 373 -0.63 7.24 3.49
C LEU A 373 0.78 7.74 3.81
N PHE A 374 1.27 8.72 3.03
CA PHE A 374 2.55 9.39 3.27
C PHE A 374 2.53 10.32 4.48
N ASP A 375 1.47 11.14 4.62
CA ASP A 375 1.33 12.09 5.71
C ASP A 375 1.07 11.42 7.06
N GLY A 376 0.52 10.22 7.02
CA GLY A 376 -0.09 9.58 8.17
C GLY A 376 -1.49 10.12 8.45
N ILE A 377 -2.22 9.37 9.25
CA ILE A 377 -3.60 9.67 9.63
C ILE A 377 -3.60 10.08 11.10
N PRO A 378 -4.14 11.26 11.47
CA PRO A 378 -4.21 11.64 12.87
C PRO A 378 -5.18 10.72 13.63
N ARG A 379 -4.66 10.15 14.72
CA ARG A 379 -5.42 9.40 15.72
C ARG A 379 -6.24 10.37 16.57
N ASN A 380 -7.10 9.82 17.44
CA ASN A 380 -7.97 10.62 18.31
C ASN A 380 -7.19 11.46 19.33
N ASP A 381 -5.99 11.04 19.70
CA ASP A 381 -5.09 11.72 20.64
C ASP A 381 -4.17 12.77 19.97
N GLY A 382 -4.27 12.95 18.66
CA GLY A 382 -3.43 13.85 17.87
C GLY A 382 -2.11 13.25 17.38
N THR A 383 -1.75 12.04 17.80
CA THR A 383 -0.60 11.32 17.23
C THR A 383 -0.91 10.82 15.81
N LEU A 384 0.12 10.45 15.03
CA LEU A 384 -0.07 10.00 13.65
C LEU A 384 0.07 8.47 13.53
N ALA A 385 -0.94 7.84 12.93
CA ALA A 385 -0.84 6.49 12.39
C ALA A 385 -0.13 6.56 11.03
N SER A 386 1.12 6.09 10.99
CA SER A 386 1.96 6.11 9.80
C SER A 386 2.50 4.71 9.49
N LEU A 387 2.67 4.45 8.19
CA LEU A 387 3.34 3.23 7.73
C LEU A 387 4.86 3.39 7.87
N SER A 388 5.53 2.28 8.14
CA SER A 388 6.98 2.20 7.98
C SER A 388 7.39 2.55 6.53
N SER A 389 8.59 3.07 6.31
CA SER A 389 9.08 3.37 4.96
C SER A 389 9.02 2.13 4.02
N PRO A 390 9.41 0.92 4.47
CA PRO A 390 9.23 -0.30 3.68
C PRO A 390 7.78 -0.59 3.29
N ASP A 391 6.83 -0.41 4.20
CA ASP A 391 5.42 -0.70 3.95
C ASP A 391 4.75 0.35 3.07
N LEU A 392 5.13 1.62 3.25
CA LEU A 392 4.71 2.70 2.38
C LEU A 392 5.19 2.48 0.94
N ARG A 393 6.46 2.05 0.77
CA ARG A 393 7.00 1.69 -0.55
C ARG A 393 6.18 0.59 -1.21
N LYS A 394 5.84 -0.50 -0.48
CA LYS A 394 5.00 -1.58 -1.00
C LYS A 394 3.66 -1.05 -1.50
N CYS A 395 2.99 -0.20 -0.73
CA CYS A 395 1.72 0.43 -1.12
C CYS A 395 1.85 1.27 -2.41
N VAL A 396 2.89 2.10 -2.51
CA VAL A 396 3.11 2.98 -3.67
C VAL A 396 3.34 2.16 -4.94
N VAL A 397 4.25 1.19 -4.88
CA VAL A 397 4.58 0.31 -6.02
C VAL A 397 3.38 -0.56 -6.41
N ALA A 398 2.68 -1.13 -5.42
CA ALA A 398 1.49 -1.94 -5.65
C ALA A 398 0.39 -1.14 -6.35
N ARG A 399 0.19 0.15 -6.00
CA ARG A 399 -0.80 0.99 -6.66
C ARG A 399 -0.53 1.13 -8.16
N GLU A 400 0.73 1.34 -8.56
CA GLU A 400 1.11 1.38 -9.98
C GLU A 400 0.80 0.05 -10.68
N LYS A 401 1.19 -1.08 -10.07
CA LYS A 401 0.91 -2.43 -10.60
C LYS A 401 -0.59 -2.71 -10.72
N LEU A 402 -1.40 -2.37 -9.72
CA LEU A 402 -2.86 -2.55 -9.72
C LEU A 402 -3.50 -1.73 -10.84
N LEU A 403 -3.13 -0.45 -10.97
CA LEU A 403 -3.61 0.42 -12.04
C LEU A 403 -3.28 -0.12 -13.43
N SER A 404 -2.09 -0.75 -13.57
CA SER A 404 -1.65 -1.37 -14.84
C SER A 404 -2.47 -2.60 -15.21
N LYS A 405 -2.88 -3.40 -14.22
CA LYS A 405 -3.48 -4.73 -14.41
C LYS A 405 -5.00 -4.69 -14.49
N GLN A 406 -5.66 -3.77 -13.77
CA GLN A 406 -7.11 -3.85 -13.56
C GLN A 406 -7.96 -3.84 -14.85
N MET A 407 -7.47 -3.24 -15.94
CA MET A 407 -8.14 -3.20 -17.26
C MET A 407 -7.54 -4.18 -18.28
N GLN A 408 -6.51 -4.94 -17.91
CA GLN A 408 -5.93 -5.94 -18.81
C GLN A 408 -6.89 -7.12 -18.99
N GLU A 409 -6.70 -7.84 -20.09
CA GLU A 409 -7.47 -9.04 -20.37
C GLU A 409 -7.24 -10.10 -19.27
N GLY A 410 -8.33 -10.74 -18.84
CA GLY A 410 -8.31 -11.69 -17.74
C GLY A 410 -8.27 -11.07 -16.33
N TYR A 411 -8.34 -9.74 -16.19
CA TYR A 411 -8.55 -9.05 -14.91
C TYR A 411 -9.95 -8.43 -14.82
N THR A 412 -10.30 -7.91 -13.63
CA THR A 412 -11.68 -7.52 -13.26
C THR A 412 -12.38 -6.66 -14.30
N PHE A 413 -11.72 -5.64 -14.86
CA PHE A 413 -12.35 -4.74 -15.84
C PHE A 413 -11.91 -5.03 -17.29
N GLY A 414 -11.27 -6.16 -17.56
CA GLY A 414 -10.80 -6.55 -18.90
C GLY A 414 -11.92 -6.72 -19.92
N TRP A 415 -13.11 -7.14 -19.48
CA TRP A 415 -14.31 -7.30 -20.31
C TRP A 415 -14.78 -6.01 -20.99
N THR A 416 -14.34 -4.84 -20.51
CA THR A 416 -14.67 -3.57 -21.16
C THR A 416 -14.05 -3.46 -22.56
N ARG A 417 -12.99 -4.23 -22.86
CA ARG A 417 -12.22 -4.13 -24.11
C ARG A 417 -12.93 -4.76 -25.29
N GLU A 418 -13.54 -5.92 -25.12
CA GLU A 418 -14.16 -6.69 -26.21
C GLU A 418 -15.59 -7.13 -25.86
N ALA A 419 -16.43 -7.32 -26.88
CA ALA A 419 -17.78 -7.84 -26.68
C ALA A 419 -17.75 -9.36 -26.60
N SER A 420 -18.81 -9.96 -26.04
CA SER A 420 -19.03 -11.40 -26.19
C SER A 420 -19.17 -11.76 -27.68
N GLY A 421 -18.70 -12.96 -28.06
CA GLY A 421 -18.93 -13.51 -29.41
C GLY A 421 -20.42 -13.67 -29.74
N ASP A 422 -21.27 -13.82 -28.71
CA ASP A 422 -22.73 -13.98 -28.84
C ASP A 422 -23.50 -12.66 -28.68
N CYS A 423 -22.83 -11.52 -28.86
CA CYS A 423 -23.44 -10.20 -28.69
C CYS A 423 -24.52 -9.95 -29.75
N THR A 424 -25.76 -9.73 -29.31
CA THR A 424 -26.89 -9.42 -30.21
C THR A 424 -27.03 -7.93 -30.52
N GLU A 425 -26.45 -7.07 -29.69
CA GLU A 425 -26.59 -5.60 -29.76
C GLU A 425 -25.21 -4.94 -29.77
N LEU A 426 -24.44 -5.19 -30.84
CA LEU A 426 -23.00 -4.85 -30.89
C LEU A 426 -22.71 -3.38 -30.56
N GLU A 427 -23.46 -2.45 -31.16
CA GLU A 427 -23.21 -1.02 -30.97
C GLU A 427 -23.67 -0.51 -29.60
N LEU A 428 -24.83 -0.94 -29.11
CA LEU A 428 -25.30 -0.56 -27.77
C LEU A 428 -24.35 -1.11 -26.70
N CYS A 429 -23.91 -2.37 -26.83
CA CYS A 429 -22.96 -2.97 -25.90
C CYS A 429 -21.57 -2.35 -25.99
N ARG A 430 -21.14 -1.89 -27.17
CA ARG A 430 -19.89 -1.14 -27.31
C ARG A 430 -19.99 0.20 -26.58
N LEU A 431 -21.05 0.98 -26.83
CA LEU A 431 -21.28 2.27 -26.18
C LEU A 431 -21.39 2.12 -24.65
N ALA A 432 -22.04 1.05 -24.18
CA ALA A 432 -22.11 0.67 -22.77
C ALA A 432 -20.72 0.45 -22.16
N ARG A 433 -19.88 -0.38 -22.79
CA ARG A 433 -18.52 -0.65 -22.35
C ARG A 433 -17.63 0.59 -22.36
N GLU A 434 -17.85 1.52 -23.29
CA GLU A 434 -17.14 2.81 -23.36
C GLU A 434 -17.58 3.81 -22.29
N ARG A 435 -18.73 3.60 -21.62
CA ARG A 435 -19.16 4.46 -20.49
C ARG A 435 -18.37 4.17 -19.23
N LEU A 436 -18.03 2.91 -18.98
CA LEU A 436 -17.26 2.50 -17.81
C LEU A 436 -15.94 3.27 -17.66
N PRO A 437 -15.07 3.37 -18.70
CA PRO A 437 -13.88 4.24 -18.76
C PRO A 437 -14.05 5.66 -18.19
N ARG A 438 -15.25 6.24 -18.18
CA ARG A 438 -15.54 7.56 -17.60
C ARG A 438 -15.46 7.56 -16.07
N ALA A 439 -15.93 6.51 -15.41
CA ALA A 439 -15.75 6.37 -13.96
C ALA A 439 -14.25 6.28 -13.59
N PHE A 440 -13.42 5.73 -14.49
CA PHE A 440 -11.97 5.60 -14.29
C PHE A 440 -11.19 6.91 -14.47
N SER A 441 -11.75 7.94 -15.12
CA SER A 441 -11.11 9.26 -15.20
C SER A 441 -11.26 10.06 -13.91
N ASP A 442 -12.40 9.90 -13.22
CA ASP A 442 -12.69 10.64 -11.98
C ASP A 442 -12.13 9.93 -10.74
N LYS A 443 -12.13 8.58 -10.73
CA LYS A 443 -11.47 7.76 -9.70
C LYS A 443 -10.52 6.76 -10.37
N PRO A 444 -9.21 7.07 -10.45
CA PRO A 444 -8.28 6.23 -11.19
C PRO A 444 -8.10 4.85 -10.57
N PHE A 445 -8.10 4.76 -9.24
CA PHE A 445 -8.02 3.48 -8.51
C PHE A 445 -9.44 2.96 -8.27
N LEU A 446 -9.78 1.84 -8.90
CA LEU A 446 -11.06 1.17 -8.67
C LEU A 446 -10.86 -0.02 -7.74
N ASP A 447 -11.96 -0.39 -7.08
CA ASP A 447 -12.03 -1.63 -6.33
C ASP A 447 -11.92 -2.82 -7.30
N ALA A 448 -10.69 -3.32 -7.47
CA ALA A 448 -10.37 -4.53 -8.22
C ALA A 448 -11.12 -5.78 -7.73
N PHE A 449 -11.69 -5.77 -6.52
CA PHE A 449 -12.51 -6.85 -5.98
C PHE A 449 -14.00 -6.51 -5.93
N SER A 450 -14.44 -5.44 -6.60
CA SER A 450 -15.86 -5.14 -6.79
C SER A 450 -16.59 -6.34 -7.40
N THR A 451 -17.73 -6.70 -6.81
CA THR A 451 -18.63 -7.71 -7.34
C THR A 451 -19.61 -7.03 -8.29
N ALA A 452 -19.85 -7.64 -9.45
CA ALA A 452 -20.99 -7.28 -10.28
C ALA A 452 -22.11 -8.28 -10.06
N SER A 453 -23.29 -7.78 -9.69
CA SER A 453 -24.52 -8.55 -9.90
C SER A 453 -25.08 -8.26 -11.30
N PRO A 454 -25.85 -9.20 -11.89
CA PRO A 454 -26.62 -8.94 -13.11
C PRO A 454 -27.48 -7.68 -13.00
N ASP A 455 -28.04 -7.44 -11.82
CA ASP A 455 -28.94 -6.33 -11.54
C ASP A 455 -28.21 -4.98 -11.40
N CYS A 456 -26.92 -4.99 -11.07
CA CYS A 456 -26.11 -3.77 -11.08
C CYS A 456 -25.67 -3.41 -12.50
N LEU A 457 -25.20 -4.39 -13.28
CA LEU A 457 -24.64 -4.10 -14.61
C LEU A 457 -25.71 -3.88 -15.70
N ALA A 458 -26.83 -4.62 -15.66
CA ALA A 458 -27.82 -4.57 -16.75
C ALA A 458 -28.57 -3.23 -16.86
N PRO A 459 -29.08 -2.62 -15.75
CA PRO A 459 -29.79 -1.34 -15.82
C PRO A 459 -28.83 -0.17 -16.06
N GLU A 460 -27.65 -0.21 -15.43
CA GLU A 460 -26.69 0.89 -15.45
C GLU A 460 -26.01 1.02 -16.83
N TYR A 461 -25.67 -0.10 -17.46
CA TYR A 461 -24.88 -0.10 -18.69
C TYR A 461 -25.66 -0.44 -19.95
N LYS A 462 -26.92 -0.93 -19.89
CA LYS A 462 -27.70 -1.34 -21.07
C LYS A 462 -27.00 -2.38 -21.96
N LEU A 463 -26.26 -3.31 -21.35
CA LEU A 463 -25.64 -4.44 -22.04
C LEU A 463 -26.70 -5.47 -22.46
N CYS A 464 -26.52 -6.13 -23.60
CA CYS A 464 -27.31 -7.30 -23.96
C CYS A 464 -27.00 -8.47 -23.01
N ARG A 465 -27.91 -9.44 -22.92
CA ARG A 465 -27.78 -10.60 -22.00
C ARG A 465 -26.46 -11.35 -22.15
N ALA A 466 -25.98 -11.55 -23.38
CA ALA A 466 -24.70 -12.23 -23.63
C ALA A 466 -23.51 -11.44 -23.09
N CYS A 467 -23.46 -10.13 -23.35
CA CYS A 467 -22.41 -9.26 -22.83
C CYS A 467 -22.47 -9.08 -21.31
N THR A 468 -23.68 -9.03 -20.71
CA THR A 468 -23.84 -9.00 -19.25
C THR A 468 -23.27 -10.26 -18.61
N ARG A 469 -23.60 -11.44 -19.15
CA ARG A 469 -23.05 -12.72 -18.65
C ARG A 469 -21.53 -12.76 -18.78
N HIS A 470 -21.00 -12.40 -19.95
CA HIS A 470 -19.57 -12.35 -20.20
C HIS A 470 -18.85 -11.40 -19.22
N ALA A 471 -19.43 -10.22 -18.96
CA ALA A 471 -18.87 -9.26 -18.00
C ALA A 471 -18.79 -9.85 -16.59
N ILE A 472 -19.86 -10.50 -16.11
CA ILE A 472 -19.90 -11.13 -14.77
C ILE A 472 -18.89 -12.26 -14.66
N GLU A 473 -18.83 -13.16 -15.65
CA GLU A 473 -17.88 -14.28 -15.67
C GLU A 473 -16.43 -13.78 -15.71
N SER A 474 -16.15 -12.78 -16.56
CA SER A 474 -14.84 -12.16 -16.65
C SER A 474 -14.45 -11.41 -15.38
N MET A 475 -15.39 -10.72 -14.71
CA MET A 475 -15.15 -10.08 -13.43
C MET A 475 -14.83 -11.12 -12.36
N ALA A 476 -15.62 -12.19 -12.25
CA ALA A 476 -15.38 -13.26 -11.28
C ALA A 476 -14.02 -13.95 -11.49
N ALA A 477 -13.66 -14.26 -12.75
CA ALA A 477 -12.35 -14.82 -13.08
C ALA A 477 -11.21 -13.82 -12.79
N GLY A 478 -11.40 -12.56 -13.16
CA GLY A 478 -10.42 -11.50 -12.93
C GLY A 478 -10.16 -11.20 -11.46
N ARG A 479 -11.19 -11.26 -10.61
CA ARG A 479 -11.06 -11.13 -9.15
C ARG A 479 -10.23 -12.27 -8.56
N ARG A 480 -10.49 -13.52 -8.95
CA ARG A 480 -9.71 -14.69 -8.51
C ARG A 480 -8.24 -14.54 -8.87
N LYS A 481 -7.97 -14.23 -10.14
CA LYS A 481 -6.60 -14.00 -10.63
C LYS A 481 -5.91 -12.85 -9.88
N MET A 482 -6.60 -11.72 -9.70
CA MET A 482 -6.05 -10.58 -8.96
C MET A 482 -5.76 -10.94 -7.49
N TRP A 483 -6.60 -11.76 -6.87
CA TRP A 483 -6.41 -12.19 -5.48
C TRP A 483 -5.20 -13.12 -5.35
N GLU A 484 -5.05 -14.10 -6.26
CA GLU A 484 -3.89 -15.00 -6.30
C GLU A 484 -2.57 -14.24 -6.48
N GLU A 485 -2.55 -13.20 -7.32
CA GLU A 485 -1.37 -12.35 -7.56
C GLU A 485 -1.17 -11.26 -6.50
N LEU A 486 -2.12 -11.04 -5.59
CA LEU A 486 -2.12 -9.91 -4.66
C LEU A 486 -0.85 -9.84 -3.79
N PRO A 487 -0.32 -10.93 -3.21
CA PRO A 487 0.93 -10.88 -2.48
C PRO A 487 2.11 -10.38 -3.34
N ALA A 488 2.26 -10.92 -4.55
CA ALA A 488 3.33 -10.53 -5.47
C ALA A 488 3.21 -9.07 -5.93
N ILE A 489 1.99 -8.54 -6.00
CA ILE A 489 1.75 -7.11 -6.27
C ILE A 489 2.37 -6.25 -5.15
N PHE A 490 2.27 -6.67 -3.90
CA PHE A 490 2.87 -6.01 -2.74
C PHE A 490 4.32 -6.42 -2.45
N ASP A 491 5.00 -7.11 -3.37
CA ASP A 491 6.36 -7.64 -3.17
C ASP A 491 6.45 -8.61 -1.98
N LEU A 492 5.39 -9.39 -1.74
CA LEU A 492 5.32 -10.44 -0.71
C LEU A 492 5.38 -11.85 -1.34
N PRO A 493 5.81 -12.88 -0.58
CA PRO A 493 5.74 -14.28 -1.01
C PRO A 493 4.31 -14.72 -1.37
N PRO A 494 4.15 -15.78 -2.20
CA PRO A 494 2.84 -16.34 -2.51
C PRO A 494 2.07 -16.76 -1.25
N TRP A 495 0.74 -16.82 -1.34
CA TRP A 495 -0.15 -17.13 -0.19
C TRP A 495 0.26 -18.35 0.63
N GLY A 496 0.75 -19.43 -0.01
CA GLY A 496 1.18 -20.64 0.69
C GLY A 496 2.44 -20.49 1.55
N GLU A 497 3.22 -19.43 1.33
CA GLU A 497 4.44 -19.10 2.07
C GLU A 497 4.23 -18.00 3.11
N LEU A 498 3.10 -17.28 3.06
CA LEU A 498 2.72 -16.28 4.06
C LEU A 498 2.24 -16.98 5.34
N LYS A 499 3.18 -17.46 6.13
CA LYS A 499 2.90 -18.04 7.44
C LYS A 499 2.79 -16.93 8.48
N ASN A 500 1.91 -17.15 9.45
CA ASN A 500 1.89 -16.36 10.67
C ASN A 500 2.82 -17.05 11.66
N ASP A 501 3.76 -16.30 12.23
CA ASP A 501 4.52 -16.79 13.37
C ASP A 501 3.56 -16.83 14.56
N ILE A 502 3.00 -18.00 14.87
CA ILE A 502 2.11 -18.21 16.02
C ILE A 502 2.90 -18.95 17.09
#